data_AF-A0A829HMA7-F1
#
_entry.id   AF-A0A829HMA7-F1
#
_cell.length_a   1.000
_cell.length_b   1.000
_cell.length_c   1.000
_cell.angle_alpha   90.00
_cell.angle_beta   90.00
_cell.angle_gamma   90.00
#
_symmetry.space_group_name_H-M   'P 1'
#
loop_
_entity.id
_entity.type
_entity.pdbx_description
1 polymer ?
#
loop_
_entity_poly.entity_id
_entity_poly.type
_entity_poly.pdbx_seq_one_letter_code
_entity_poly.pdbx_strand_id
1 'polypeptide(L)'
;MGSSNRVSSNEGRLIFHSNYDKTPINSEPSSRINLKEDTNLCRADDGYLTVCSGWENLIKVRKIVPYTFCIPQHLWNHIKNRQPFEYDMALRFGLEFDLKEIEKSNPGLIYTEYFHTLMYLRFSTYLYKISRDKALIAATELLKDSFDIRVTAHYKNLEDIIKLTPAGYGIFDKARYTALAAANRDNRGTFMIGHRLYQMVFNKKWNRQAYELCRTEYGYQVPKSEEYENF
;
A
#
# COMPACT_ATOMS: atom_id res chain seq x y z
N MET A 1 22.54 -33.41 7.77
CA MET A 1 21.57 -33.01 8.81
C MET A 1 21.59 -31.48 8.84
N GLY A 2 20.70 -30.79 8.12
CA GLY A 2 19.32 -30.47 8.54
C GLY A 2 19.41 -29.41 9.66
N SER A 3 19.03 -28.14 9.52
CA SER A 3 17.82 -27.58 8.91
C SER A 3 18.09 -26.10 8.57
N SER A 4 17.82 -25.67 7.33
CA SER A 4 17.61 -24.24 7.09
C SER A 4 16.19 -23.93 7.58
N ASN A 5 16.07 -23.30 8.75
CA ASN A 5 14.82 -22.70 9.17
C ASN A 5 14.52 -21.53 8.23
N ARG A 6 13.89 -21.83 7.09
CA ARG A 6 13.11 -20.84 6.35
C ARG A 6 11.95 -20.48 7.26
N VAL A 7 12.06 -19.34 7.95
CA VAL A 7 10.89 -18.62 8.44
C VAL A 7 10.09 -18.26 7.20
N SER A 8 9.10 -19.10 6.88
CA SER A 8 8.04 -18.81 5.92
C SER A 8 7.28 -17.62 6.48
N SER A 9 7.70 -16.40 6.16
CA SER A 9 6.90 -15.24 6.50
C SER A 9 5.63 -15.33 5.67
N ASN A 10 4.48 -15.50 6.34
CA ASN A 10 3.14 -15.46 5.74
C ASN A 10 2.80 -14.06 5.16
N GLU A 11 3.80 -13.28 4.76
CA GLU A 11 3.70 -11.88 4.40
C GLU A 11 3.12 -11.71 2.99
N GLY A 12 3.37 -12.66 2.09
CA GLY A 12 2.87 -12.64 0.70
C GLY A 12 1.55 -13.40 0.45
N ARG A 13 0.99 -14.11 1.44
CA ARG A 13 -0.29 -14.81 1.28
C ARG A 13 -1.36 -14.12 2.13
N LEU A 14 -2.28 -13.45 1.46
CA LEU A 14 -3.58 -13.13 2.05
C LEU A 14 -4.27 -14.46 2.38
N ILE A 15 -4.41 -14.77 3.67
CA ILE A 15 -5.28 -15.87 4.09
C ILE A 15 -6.69 -15.27 4.11
N PHE A 16 -7.49 -15.64 3.11
CA PHE A 16 -8.91 -15.34 3.08
C PHE A 16 -9.66 -16.53 3.66
N HIS A 17 -10.29 -16.35 4.82
CA HIS A 17 -11.21 -17.35 5.33
C HIS A 17 -12.45 -17.36 4.43
N SER A 18 -12.93 -18.53 4.01
CA SER A 18 -14.11 -18.65 3.16
C SER A 18 -15.39 -18.01 3.75
N ASN A 19 -15.43 -17.85 5.08
CA ASN A 19 -16.52 -17.23 5.84
C ASN A 19 -16.18 -15.79 6.28
N TYR A 20 -15.67 -14.97 5.36
CA TYR A 20 -15.42 -13.55 5.64
C TYR A 20 -16.70 -12.71 5.57
N ASP A 21 -16.71 -11.59 6.30
CA ASP A 21 -17.78 -10.60 6.28
C ASP A 21 -17.88 -9.93 4.90
N LYS A 22 -19.04 -10.07 4.27
CA LYS A 22 -19.32 -9.56 2.91
C LYS A 22 -19.96 -8.18 2.89
N THR A 23 -19.99 -7.48 4.02
CA THR A 23 -20.54 -6.12 4.11
C THR A 23 -19.82 -5.23 3.09
N PRO A 24 -20.56 -4.59 2.16
CA PRO A 24 -19.95 -3.80 1.10
C PRO A 24 -19.46 -2.45 1.63
N ILE A 25 -18.39 -1.93 1.02
CA ILE A 25 -17.98 -0.54 1.21
C ILE A 25 -18.97 0.44 0.56
N ASN A 26 -18.91 1.70 0.97
CA ASN A 26 -19.68 2.79 0.37
C ASN A 26 -19.39 2.96 -1.13
N SER A 27 -20.37 3.47 -1.87
CA SER A 27 -20.32 3.62 -3.34
C SER A 27 -19.17 4.50 -3.81
N GLU A 28 -18.85 5.56 -3.08
CA GLU A 28 -17.79 6.50 -3.44
C GLU A 28 -16.39 5.83 -3.41
N PRO A 29 -15.91 5.21 -2.31
CA PRO A 29 -14.69 4.39 -2.32
C PRO A 29 -14.70 3.28 -3.37
N SER A 30 -15.82 2.57 -3.52
CA SER A 30 -15.98 1.51 -4.53
C SER A 30 -15.71 2.02 -5.94
N SER A 31 -16.20 3.23 -6.27
CA SER A 31 -15.98 3.86 -7.59
C SER A 31 -14.51 4.22 -7.89
N ARG A 32 -13.63 4.19 -6.89
CA ARG A 32 -12.18 4.42 -7.05
C ARG A 32 -11.42 3.14 -7.38
N ILE A 33 -12.04 1.97 -7.23
CA ILE A 33 -11.48 0.70 -7.66
C ILE A 33 -11.70 0.56 -9.17
N ASN A 34 -10.65 0.77 -9.95
CA ASN A 34 -10.71 0.66 -11.41
C ASN A 34 -9.94 -0.56 -11.91
N LEU A 35 -10.67 -1.61 -12.26
CA LEU A 35 -10.10 -2.85 -12.81
C LEU A 35 -9.97 -2.84 -14.34
N LYS A 36 -10.51 -1.82 -15.02
CA LYS A 36 -10.76 -1.84 -16.47
C LYS A 36 -9.64 -1.22 -17.32
N GLU A 37 -8.78 -0.40 -16.73
CA GLU A 37 -7.80 0.35 -17.50
C GLU A 37 -6.47 -0.39 -17.59
N ASP A 38 -6.11 -0.76 -18.82
CA ASP A 38 -4.81 -1.34 -19.17
C ASP A 38 -4.03 -0.29 -19.99
N THR A 39 -2.95 0.29 -19.45
CA THR A 39 -2.11 1.27 -20.18
C THR A 39 -0.93 0.60 -20.89
N ASN A 40 -0.63 0.97 -22.14
CA ASN A 40 0.53 0.47 -22.88
C ASN A 40 1.78 1.32 -22.58
N LEU A 41 2.94 0.65 -22.46
CA LEU A 41 4.22 1.29 -22.15
C LEU A 41 5.25 1.02 -23.25
N CYS A 42 5.97 2.06 -23.67
CA CYS A 42 7.10 2.00 -24.60
C CYS A 42 8.40 2.31 -23.86
N ARG A 43 9.57 1.99 -24.42
CA ARG A 43 10.86 2.43 -23.87
C ARG A 43 11.19 3.85 -24.38
N ALA A 44 11.38 4.79 -23.46
CA ALA A 44 11.88 6.13 -23.69
C ALA A 44 13.42 6.15 -23.80
N ASP A 45 13.94 7.23 -24.40
CA ASP A 45 15.35 7.38 -24.77
C ASP A 45 16.31 7.42 -23.57
N ASP A 46 15.79 7.81 -22.40
CA ASP A 46 16.50 7.81 -21.12
C ASP A 46 16.55 6.41 -20.47
N GLY A 47 16.08 5.38 -21.18
CA GLY A 47 16.05 4.00 -20.73
C GLY A 47 14.84 3.67 -19.85
N TYR A 48 14.03 4.66 -19.47
CA TYR A 48 12.81 4.47 -18.71
C TYR A 48 11.66 4.06 -19.66
N LEU A 49 10.58 3.46 -19.17
CA LEU A 49 9.40 3.27 -20.03
C LEU A 49 8.60 4.61 -20.17
N THR A 50 7.61 4.73 -21.04
CA THR A 50 6.68 5.88 -21.10
C THR A 50 5.31 5.42 -21.58
N VAL A 51 4.21 6.11 -21.21
CA VAL A 51 2.88 5.82 -21.76
C VAL A 51 2.94 6.25 -23.22
N CYS A 52 2.57 5.37 -24.14
CA CYS A 52 2.70 5.66 -25.56
C CYS A 52 1.44 5.31 -26.34
N SER A 53 1.12 6.17 -27.29
CA SER A 53 0.17 5.94 -28.37
C SER A 53 0.94 5.49 -29.62
N GLY A 54 0.88 4.21 -30.00
CA GLY A 54 1.56 3.70 -31.20
C GLY A 54 2.39 2.43 -30.95
N TRP A 55 2.49 1.56 -31.95
CA TRP A 55 2.64 0.10 -31.81
C TRP A 55 4.01 -0.49 -32.22
N GLU A 56 5.15 0.15 -31.92
CA GLU A 56 6.42 -0.37 -32.48
C GLU A 56 7.40 -0.99 -31.46
N ASN A 57 7.34 -0.66 -30.16
CA ASN A 57 8.31 -1.17 -29.17
C ASN A 57 7.68 -1.50 -27.80
N LEU A 58 6.65 -2.36 -27.78
CA LEU A 58 6.01 -2.80 -26.54
C LEU A 58 6.91 -3.77 -25.76
N ILE A 59 7.35 -3.37 -24.56
CA ILE A 59 7.94 -4.29 -23.59
C ILE A 59 6.80 -4.99 -22.84
N LYS A 60 6.86 -6.32 -22.69
CA LYS A 60 5.91 -7.07 -21.86
C LYS A 60 6.14 -6.74 -20.39
N VAL A 61 5.40 -5.76 -19.87
CA VAL A 61 5.36 -5.44 -18.44
C VAL A 61 4.15 -6.14 -17.82
N ARG A 62 4.31 -6.73 -16.63
CA ARG A 62 3.16 -7.21 -15.83
C ARG A 62 2.35 -5.99 -15.41
N LYS A 63 1.18 -5.81 -16.01
CA LYS A 63 0.22 -4.78 -15.62
C LYS A 63 -0.49 -5.27 -14.35
N ILE A 64 -0.40 -4.50 -13.28
CA ILE A 64 -1.10 -4.77 -12.03
C ILE A 64 -2.03 -3.59 -11.73
N VAL A 65 -3.15 -3.85 -11.06
CA VAL A 65 -3.98 -2.82 -10.46
C VAL A 65 -3.64 -2.78 -8.97
N PRO A 66 -2.80 -1.85 -8.48
CA PRO A 66 -2.35 -1.86 -7.10
C PRO A 66 -3.47 -1.50 -6.13
N TYR A 67 -3.31 -1.90 -4.87
CA TYR A 67 -4.16 -1.39 -3.81
C TYR A 67 -3.81 0.06 -3.44
N THR A 68 -4.77 0.98 -3.59
CA THR A 68 -4.58 2.42 -3.34
C THR A 68 -5.26 2.93 -2.07
N PHE A 69 -5.70 2.03 -1.19
CA PHE A 69 -6.45 2.35 0.03
C PHE A 69 -7.78 3.09 -0.21
N CYS A 70 -8.21 3.23 -1.47
CA CYS A 70 -9.33 4.10 -1.88
C CYS A 70 -9.20 5.57 -1.42
N ILE A 71 -7.97 6.00 -1.09
CA ILE A 71 -7.69 7.36 -0.63
C ILE A 71 -7.81 8.33 -1.83
N PRO A 72 -8.59 9.43 -1.74
CA PRO A 72 -8.67 10.44 -2.77
C PRO A 72 -7.37 11.27 -2.88
N GLN A 73 -7.11 11.84 -4.06
CA GLN A 73 -5.84 12.51 -4.39
C GLN A 73 -5.44 13.62 -3.42
N HIS A 74 -6.39 14.43 -2.96
CA HIS A 74 -6.09 15.53 -2.03
C HIS A 74 -5.56 15.02 -0.67
N LEU A 75 -6.01 13.86 -0.21
CA LEU A 75 -5.49 13.22 1.00
C LEU A 75 -4.12 12.60 0.74
N TRP A 76 -3.88 12.01 -0.44
CA TRP A 76 -2.53 11.57 -0.82
C TRP A 76 -1.51 12.71 -0.82
N ASN A 77 -1.86 13.86 -1.39
CA ASN A 77 -1.01 15.06 -1.36
C ASN A 77 -0.73 15.51 0.08
N HIS A 78 -1.75 15.46 0.95
CA HIS A 78 -1.60 15.79 2.35
C HIS A 78 -0.65 14.82 3.10
N ILE A 79 -0.80 13.51 2.87
CA ILE A 79 0.06 12.47 3.46
C ILE A 79 1.50 12.64 2.98
N LYS A 80 1.71 12.80 1.67
CA LYS A 80 3.05 13.03 1.08
C LYS A 80 3.79 14.18 1.76
N ASN A 81 3.09 15.28 2.03
CA ASN A 81 3.68 16.47 2.63
C ASN A 81 3.96 16.34 4.15
N ARG A 82 3.15 15.53 4.86
CA ARG A 82 3.22 15.39 6.32
C ARG A 82 4.05 14.19 6.78
N GLN A 83 3.89 13.05 6.12
CA GLN A 83 4.52 11.76 6.41
C GLN A 83 5.00 11.08 5.11
N PRO A 84 6.04 11.61 4.45
CA PRO A 84 6.55 11.06 3.20
C PRO A 84 7.04 9.61 3.32
N PHE A 85 7.56 9.20 4.48
CA PHE A 85 7.93 7.80 4.72
C PHE A 85 6.72 6.87 4.63
N GLU A 86 5.61 7.24 5.29
CA GLU A 86 4.37 6.47 5.27
C GLU A 86 3.74 6.47 3.87
N TYR A 87 3.81 7.58 3.14
CA TYR A 87 3.42 7.69 1.74
C TYR A 87 4.17 6.67 0.86
N ASP A 88 5.50 6.70 0.88
CA ASP A 88 6.34 5.83 0.04
C ASP A 88 6.12 4.34 0.40
N MET A 89 5.96 4.03 1.70
CA MET A 89 5.68 2.67 2.17
C MET A 89 4.30 2.19 1.77
N ALA A 90 3.29 3.05 1.76
CA ALA A 90 1.94 2.68 1.33
C ALA A 90 1.90 2.37 -0.16
N LEU A 91 2.62 3.14 -0.98
CA LEU A 91 2.77 2.82 -2.39
C LEU A 91 3.42 1.45 -2.58
N ARG A 92 4.57 1.21 -1.93
CA ARG A 92 5.28 -0.08 -2.01
C ARG A 92 4.39 -1.25 -1.57
N PHE A 93 3.71 -1.11 -0.43
CA PHE A 93 2.77 -2.10 0.07
C PHE A 93 1.64 -2.37 -0.93
N GLY A 94 1.06 -1.32 -1.52
CA GLY A 94 0.00 -1.44 -2.51
C GLY A 94 0.38 -2.25 -3.75
N LEU A 95 1.66 -2.23 -4.14
CA LEU A 95 2.18 -3.01 -5.29
C LEU A 95 2.21 -4.50 -5.05
N GLU A 96 2.22 -4.93 -3.79
CA GLU A 96 2.20 -6.35 -3.44
C GLU A 96 0.83 -6.99 -3.76
N PHE A 97 -0.19 -6.18 -4.08
CA PHE A 97 -1.56 -6.60 -4.29
C PHE A 97 -2.09 -6.18 -5.66
N ASP A 98 -2.20 -7.13 -6.58
CA ASP A 98 -2.92 -6.92 -7.84
C ASP A 98 -4.42 -7.19 -7.64
N LEU A 99 -5.22 -6.11 -7.56
CA LEU A 99 -6.66 -6.18 -7.39
C LEU A 99 -7.35 -6.96 -8.52
N LYS A 100 -6.78 -6.99 -9.73
CA LYS A 100 -7.32 -7.77 -10.86
C LYS A 100 -7.19 -9.27 -10.60
N GLU A 101 -6.06 -9.71 -10.05
CA GLU A 101 -5.85 -11.12 -9.66
C GLU A 101 -6.68 -11.50 -8.43
N ILE A 102 -6.81 -10.59 -7.46
CA ILE A 102 -7.65 -10.81 -6.27
C ILE A 102 -9.12 -10.94 -6.67
N GLU A 103 -9.64 -10.05 -7.51
CA GLU A 103 -11.03 -10.14 -7.99
C GLU A 103 -11.26 -11.42 -8.81
N LYS A 104 -10.29 -11.82 -9.65
CA LYS A 104 -10.40 -13.07 -10.42
C LYS A 104 -10.44 -14.31 -9.52
N SER A 105 -9.66 -14.33 -8.45
CA SER A 105 -9.55 -15.48 -7.54
C SER A 105 -10.64 -15.50 -6.46
N ASN A 106 -11.11 -14.32 -6.03
CA ASN A 106 -12.08 -14.13 -4.96
C ASN A 106 -13.07 -13.00 -5.35
N PRO A 107 -14.03 -13.27 -6.26
CA PRO A 107 -14.93 -12.25 -6.76
C PRO A 107 -15.70 -11.52 -5.66
N GLY A 108 -15.79 -10.19 -5.76
CA GLY A 108 -16.51 -9.34 -4.82
C GLY A 108 -15.72 -8.95 -3.56
N LEU A 109 -14.62 -9.64 -3.25
CA LEU A 109 -13.87 -9.45 -2.00
C LEU A 109 -13.32 -8.03 -1.87
N ILE A 110 -12.77 -7.48 -2.94
CA ILE A 110 -12.15 -6.15 -2.93
C ILE A 110 -13.16 -5.02 -2.70
N TYR A 111 -14.46 -5.32 -2.71
CA TYR A 111 -15.54 -4.37 -2.47
C TYR A 111 -16.11 -4.47 -1.04
N THR A 112 -15.43 -5.19 -0.14
CA THR A 112 -15.91 -5.43 1.23
C THR A 112 -15.17 -4.62 2.28
N GLU A 113 -15.87 -4.22 3.35
CA GLU A 113 -15.27 -3.57 4.52
C GLU A 113 -14.19 -4.45 5.15
N TYR A 114 -14.38 -5.77 5.12
CA TYR A 114 -13.42 -6.77 5.58
C TYR A 114 -12.08 -6.63 4.87
N PHE A 115 -12.07 -6.63 3.53
CA PHE A 115 -10.85 -6.50 2.74
C PHE A 115 -10.12 -5.19 3.06
N HIS A 116 -10.81 -4.06 3.05
CA HIS A 116 -10.18 -2.77 3.29
C HIS A 116 -9.65 -2.62 4.72
N THR A 117 -10.38 -3.14 5.73
CA THR A 117 -9.88 -3.19 7.10
C THR A 117 -8.60 -4.01 7.18
N LEU A 118 -8.57 -5.21 6.59
CA LEU A 118 -7.35 -6.03 6.54
C LEU A 118 -6.18 -5.27 5.94
N MET A 119 -6.40 -4.59 4.81
CA MET A 119 -5.32 -3.89 4.11
C MET A 119 -4.74 -2.73 4.92
N TYR A 120 -5.59 -1.94 5.60
CA TYR A 120 -5.11 -0.86 6.48
C TYR A 120 -4.33 -1.38 7.68
N LEU A 121 -4.84 -2.41 8.37
CA LEU A 121 -4.19 -2.96 9.55
C LEU A 121 -2.89 -3.69 9.20
N ARG A 122 -2.87 -4.44 8.09
CA ARG A 122 -1.65 -5.08 7.59
C ARG A 122 -0.60 -4.07 7.16
N PHE A 123 -1.01 -2.96 6.56
CA PHE A 123 -0.10 -1.86 6.25
C PHE A 123 0.53 -1.27 7.53
N SER A 124 -0.26 -1.06 8.58
CA SER A 124 0.26 -0.56 9.86
C SER A 124 1.29 -1.52 10.48
N THR A 125 1.01 -2.83 10.48
CA THR A 125 1.99 -3.85 10.90
C THR A 125 3.24 -3.86 10.03
N TYR A 126 3.07 -3.80 8.70
CA TYR A 126 4.16 -3.76 7.72
C TYR A 126 5.08 -2.57 7.99
N LEU A 127 4.50 -1.39 8.19
CA LEU A 127 5.21 -0.16 8.46
C LEU A 127 6.00 -0.25 9.77
N TYR A 128 5.38 -0.78 10.83
CA TYR A 128 6.06 -1.01 12.11
C TYR A 128 7.26 -1.95 11.98
N LYS A 129 7.10 -3.08 11.28
CA LYS A 129 8.17 -4.07 11.06
C LYS A 129 9.33 -3.47 10.27
N ILE A 130 9.06 -2.81 9.14
CA ILE A 130 10.10 -2.19 8.32
C ILE A 130 10.83 -1.10 9.09
N SER A 131 10.12 -0.32 9.89
CA SER A 131 10.70 0.72 10.74
C SER A 131 11.58 0.15 11.86
N ARG A 132 11.36 -1.10 12.30
CA ARG A 132 12.19 -1.78 13.29
C ARG A 132 13.42 -2.47 12.71
N ASP A 133 13.21 -3.28 11.69
CA ASP A 133 14.20 -4.25 11.24
C ASP A 133 15.13 -3.67 10.17
N LYS A 134 14.64 -2.65 9.46
CA LYS A 134 15.26 -2.18 8.22
C LYS A 134 15.21 -0.67 8.06
N ALA A 135 14.84 0.20 9.02
CA ALA A 135 14.69 1.64 8.71
C ALA A 135 15.88 2.26 7.95
N LEU A 136 17.11 1.95 8.36
CA LEU A 136 18.32 2.36 7.65
C LEU A 136 18.53 1.58 6.34
N ILE A 137 18.22 0.28 6.31
CA ILE A 137 18.38 -0.62 5.15
C ILE A 137 17.28 -0.39 4.09
N ALA A 138 16.00 -0.37 4.41
CA ALA A 138 14.88 0.00 3.57
C ALA A 138 14.99 1.43 3.01
N ALA A 139 15.45 2.40 3.82
CA ALA A 139 15.87 3.69 3.26
C ALA A 139 17.01 3.46 2.25
N THR A 140 18.08 2.74 2.61
CA THR A 140 19.21 2.46 1.70
C THR A 140 18.88 1.58 0.48
N GLU A 141 17.85 0.73 0.52
CA GLU A 141 17.41 -0.20 -0.54
C GLU A 141 16.39 0.47 -1.46
N LEU A 142 15.53 1.36 -0.95
CA LEU A 142 14.81 2.34 -1.77
C LEU A 142 15.76 3.31 -2.48
N LEU A 143 16.98 3.50 -1.93
CA LEU A 143 18.01 4.41 -2.40
C LEU A 143 19.05 3.77 -3.34
N LYS A 144 19.22 2.44 -3.33
CA LYS A 144 20.27 1.76 -4.10
C LYS A 144 19.84 1.46 -5.53
N ASP A 145 18.56 1.25 -5.75
CA ASP A 145 17.96 1.14 -7.06
C ASP A 145 16.65 1.90 -7.01
N SER A 146 16.45 2.82 -7.96
CA SER A 146 15.10 3.26 -8.29
C SER A 146 14.24 2.01 -8.40
N PHE A 147 13.25 1.86 -7.52
CA PHE A 147 12.21 0.86 -7.73
C PHE A 147 11.47 1.29 -8.99
N ASP A 148 11.98 0.88 -10.16
CA ASP A 148 11.36 1.05 -11.47
C ASP A 148 10.19 0.06 -11.60
N ILE A 149 9.32 0.01 -10.58
CA ILE A 149 8.04 -0.68 -10.68
C ILE A 149 7.04 0.36 -11.17
N ARG A 150 6.66 0.21 -12.44
CA ARG A 150 5.71 1.09 -13.12
C ARG A 150 4.33 0.53 -12.97
N VAL A 151 3.54 1.26 -12.21
CA VAL A 151 2.27 0.77 -11.71
C VAL A 151 1.23 1.78 -12.14
N THR A 152 0.27 1.32 -12.94
CA THR A 152 -0.88 2.12 -13.31
C THR A 152 -1.85 2.15 -12.12
N ALA A 153 -1.51 2.91 -11.08
CA ALA A 153 -2.45 3.23 -10.02
C ALA A 153 -3.38 4.33 -10.53
N HIS A 154 -4.67 4.07 -10.58
CA HIS A 154 -5.68 5.09 -10.92
C HIS A 154 -5.82 6.14 -9.81
N TYR A 155 -4.88 7.07 -9.78
CA TYR A 155 -5.13 8.42 -9.30
C TYR A 155 -5.73 9.16 -10.48
N LYS A 156 -6.97 9.63 -10.35
CA LYS A 156 -7.86 10.03 -11.45
C LYS A 156 -7.40 11.20 -12.34
N ASN A 157 -6.13 11.61 -12.26
CA ASN A 157 -5.42 12.55 -13.12
C ASN A 157 -3.89 12.25 -13.12
N LEU A 158 -3.42 11.18 -13.75
CA LEU A 158 -1.98 11.02 -14.00
C LEU A 158 -1.73 10.42 -15.39
N GLU A 159 -1.39 11.30 -16.33
CA GLU A 159 -0.57 10.95 -17.51
C GLU A 159 0.82 10.43 -17.10
N ASP A 160 1.15 10.49 -15.81
CA ASP A 160 2.44 10.09 -15.28
C ASP A 160 2.44 8.64 -14.84
N ILE A 161 3.30 7.87 -15.49
CA ILE A 161 3.92 6.70 -14.87
C ILE A 161 4.44 7.11 -13.50
N ILE A 162 3.93 6.45 -12.46
CA ILE A 162 4.55 6.48 -11.15
C ILE A 162 5.89 5.77 -11.27
N LYS A 163 6.94 6.53 -11.58
CA LYS A 163 8.28 6.16 -11.18
C LYS A 163 8.24 6.27 -9.66
N LEU A 164 8.26 5.15 -8.94
CA LEU A 164 8.48 5.14 -7.49
C LEU A 164 9.93 5.53 -7.21
N THR A 165 10.28 6.75 -7.62
CA THR A 165 11.38 7.47 -7.00
C THR A 165 10.85 7.82 -5.61
N PRO A 166 11.50 7.39 -4.52
CA PRO A 166 11.04 7.68 -3.17
C PRO A 166 10.80 9.18 -3.09
N ALA A 167 9.54 9.61 -2.95
CA ALA A 167 9.22 11.04 -2.97
C ALA A 167 9.93 11.76 -1.81
N GLY A 168 10.33 11.00 -0.79
CA GLY A 168 11.18 11.41 0.31
C GLY A 168 12.56 11.92 -0.09
N TYR A 169 13.27 11.27 -1.02
CA TYR A 169 14.69 11.53 -1.23
C TYR A 169 14.96 12.33 -2.51
N GLY A 170 15.16 13.62 -2.31
CA GLY A 170 15.23 14.65 -3.36
C GLY A 170 14.41 15.90 -2.98
N ILE A 171 13.34 15.71 -2.18
CA ILE A 171 12.51 16.79 -1.61
C ILE A 171 12.78 16.97 -0.10
N PHE A 172 13.15 15.90 0.62
CA PHE A 172 13.46 15.94 2.06
C PHE A 172 14.85 15.39 2.36
N ASP A 173 15.48 15.90 3.41
CA ASP A 173 16.81 15.43 3.83
C ASP A 173 16.74 14.01 4.44
N LYS A 174 17.87 13.28 4.34
CA LYS A 174 18.03 11.90 4.85
C LYS A 174 17.66 11.75 6.32
N ALA A 175 18.02 12.75 7.12
CA ALA A 175 17.84 12.70 8.56
C ALA A 175 16.35 12.81 8.90
N ARG A 176 15.60 13.67 8.21
CA ARG A 176 14.15 13.79 8.33
C ARG A 176 13.45 12.49 7.95
N TYR A 177 13.81 11.87 6.83
CA TYR A 177 13.19 10.60 6.43
C TYR A 177 13.44 9.48 7.45
N THR A 178 14.67 9.41 7.97
CA THR A 178 15.05 8.46 9.05
C THR A 178 14.30 8.75 10.35
N ALA A 179 14.13 10.02 10.72
CA ALA A 179 13.40 10.44 11.91
C ALA A 179 11.91 10.08 11.82
N LEU A 180 11.29 10.22 10.64
CA LEU A 180 9.91 9.82 10.42
C LEU A 180 9.75 8.30 10.56
N ALA A 181 10.66 7.50 9.99
CA ALA A 181 10.66 6.05 10.19
C ALA A 181 10.80 5.67 11.68
N ALA A 182 11.70 6.33 12.41
CA ALA A 182 11.85 6.13 13.86
C ALA A 182 10.55 6.50 14.61
N ALA A 183 9.90 7.60 14.24
CA ALA A 183 8.62 7.99 14.82
C ALA A 183 7.54 6.93 14.55
N ASN A 184 7.43 6.37 13.34
CA ASN A 184 6.47 5.29 13.03
C ASN A 184 6.76 4.02 13.86
N ARG A 185 8.04 3.69 14.08
CA ARG A 185 8.43 2.62 15.00
C ARG A 185 7.93 2.90 16.42
N ASP A 186 8.20 4.09 16.95
CA ASP A 186 7.82 4.45 18.32
C ASP A 186 6.31 4.52 18.51
N ASN A 187 5.59 4.91 17.46
CA ASN A 187 4.13 4.91 17.40
C ASN A 187 3.53 3.51 17.23
N ARG A 188 4.33 2.47 16.96
CA ARG A 188 3.88 1.10 16.66
C ARG A 188 3.09 0.95 15.35
N GLY A 189 3.28 1.86 14.38
CA GLY A 189 2.57 1.78 13.10
C GLY A 189 2.39 3.13 12.41
N THR A 190 1.25 3.28 11.75
CA THR A 190 0.86 4.45 10.96
C THR A 190 0.53 5.67 11.80
N PHE A 191 0.79 6.87 11.27
CA PHE A 191 0.28 8.12 11.83
C PHE A 191 -0.89 8.67 11.00
N MET A 192 -0.88 8.46 9.68
CA MET A 192 -1.80 9.12 8.76
C MET A 192 -2.78 8.12 8.12
N ILE A 193 -2.29 7.03 7.57
CA ILE A 193 -3.02 5.92 6.93
C ILE A 193 -3.45 4.93 8.03
N GLY A 194 -4.21 5.46 8.97
CA GLY A 194 -4.72 4.75 10.12
C GLY A 194 -6.25 4.83 10.21
N HIS A 195 -6.77 4.66 11.42
CA HIS A 195 -8.21 4.58 11.67
C HIS A 195 -8.98 5.84 11.29
N ARG A 196 -8.45 7.02 11.63
CA ARG A 196 -9.08 8.30 11.23
C ARG A 196 -9.22 8.41 9.72
N LEU A 197 -8.17 8.08 8.96
CA LEU A 197 -8.23 8.15 7.51
C LEU A 197 -9.20 7.13 6.94
N TYR A 198 -9.25 5.93 7.51
CA TYR A 198 -10.24 4.93 7.11
C TYR A 198 -11.66 5.43 7.35
N GLN A 199 -11.94 6.03 8.51
CA GLN A 199 -13.24 6.66 8.79
C GLN A 199 -13.54 7.79 7.80
N MET A 200 -12.56 8.60 7.43
CA MET A 200 -12.75 9.65 6.42
C MET A 200 -13.04 9.09 5.02
N VAL A 201 -12.38 7.99 4.63
CA VAL A 201 -12.55 7.40 3.30
C VAL A 201 -13.85 6.60 3.21
N PHE A 202 -14.16 5.78 4.20
CA PHE A 202 -15.27 4.83 4.15
C PHE A 202 -16.50 5.27 4.96
N ASN A 203 -16.38 6.25 5.86
CA ASN A 203 -17.41 6.59 6.84
C ASN A 203 -17.85 5.37 7.68
N LYS A 204 -16.87 4.53 8.05
CA LYS A 204 -17.03 3.27 8.78
C LYS A 204 -15.93 3.10 9.80
N LYS A 205 -16.21 2.30 10.83
CA LYS A 205 -15.18 1.78 11.74
C LYS A 205 -14.59 0.48 11.19
N TRP A 206 -13.55 -0.04 11.85
CA TRP A 206 -12.97 -1.32 11.46
C TRP A 206 -14.00 -2.44 11.43
N ASN A 207 -13.92 -3.24 10.37
CA ASN A 207 -14.61 -4.51 10.35
C ASN A 207 -14.08 -5.40 11.48
N ARG A 208 -14.96 -5.81 12.40
CA ARG A 208 -14.56 -6.52 13.62
C ARG A 208 -13.85 -7.84 13.33
N GLN A 209 -14.33 -8.60 12.34
CA GLN A 209 -13.73 -9.89 11.99
C GLN A 209 -12.30 -9.71 11.45
N ALA A 210 -12.11 -8.73 10.55
CA ALA A 210 -10.78 -8.40 10.04
C ALA A 210 -9.84 -7.88 11.13
N TYR A 211 -10.36 -7.04 12.04
CA TYR A 211 -9.58 -6.49 13.15
C TYR A 211 -9.06 -7.58 14.09
N GLU A 212 -9.93 -8.50 14.53
CA GLU A 212 -9.52 -9.61 15.39
C GLU A 212 -8.49 -10.50 14.70
N LEU A 213 -8.73 -10.85 13.44
CA LEU A 213 -7.77 -11.63 12.65
C LEU A 213 -6.40 -10.93 12.57
N CYS A 214 -6.37 -9.62 12.33
CA CYS A 214 -5.12 -8.87 12.29
C CYS A 214 -4.40 -8.84 13.63
N ARG A 215 -5.13 -8.75 14.75
CA ARG A 215 -4.55 -8.78 16.10
C ARG A 215 -4.00 -10.15 16.46
N THR A 216 -4.71 -11.22 16.15
CA THR A 216 -4.35 -12.57 16.59
C THR A 216 -3.33 -13.24 15.66
N GLU A 217 -3.47 -13.09 14.35
CA GLU A 217 -2.67 -13.85 13.37
C GLU A 217 -1.60 -13.00 12.68
N TYR A 218 -1.87 -11.71 12.47
CA TYR A 218 -0.96 -10.83 11.73
C TYR A 218 -0.14 -9.90 12.64
N GLY A 219 -0.27 -10.02 13.96
CA GLY A 219 0.55 -9.28 14.94
C GLY A 219 0.31 -7.76 14.93
N TYR A 220 -0.89 -7.33 14.52
CA TYR A 220 -1.27 -5.92 14.56
C TYR A 220 -1.24 -5.39 16.00
N GLN A 221 -0.62 -4.22 16.16
CA GLN A 221 -0.63 -3.46 17.39
C GLN A 221 -1.32 -2.13 17.11
N VAL A 222 -2.19 -1.70 18.02
CA VAL A 222 -2.82 -0.39 17.93
C VAL A 222 -1.72 0.68 18.01
N PRO A 223 -1.63 1.59 17.02
CA PRO A 223 -0.69 2.70 17.10
C PRO A 223 -0.96 3.57 18.32
N LYS A 224 0.08 4.09 18.98
CA LYS A 224 -0.08 4.92 20.19
C LYS A 224 -0.94 6.15 19.93
N SER A 225 -0.84 6.73 18.74
CA SER A 225 -1.66 7.85 18.29
C SER A 225 -3.17 7.52 18.22
N GLU A 226 -3.53 6.25 18.22
CA GLU A 226 -4.90 5.75 18.09
C GLU A 226 -5.41 5.03 19.36
N GLU A 227 -4.60 4.90 20.42
CA GLU A 227 -4.98 4.15 21.64
C GLU A 227 -6.22 4.72 22.35
N TYR A 228 -6.53 6.01 22.14
CA TYR A 228 -7.69 6.70 22.72
C TYR A 228 -8.84 6.89 21.73
N GLU A 229 -8.76 6.30 20.54
CA GLU A 229 -9.83 6.34 19.56
C GLU A 229 -10.82 5.20 19.83
N ASN A 230 -12.09 5.54 20.03
CA ASN A 230 -13.12 4.54 20.31
C ASN A 230 -13.40 3.70 19.05
N PHE A 231 -12.85 2.48 19.01
CA PHE A 231 -13.09 1.46 17.98
C PHE A 231 -14.56 1.03 17.85
#